data_AF-A0ABD3Q7V7-F1
#
_entry.id   AF-A0ABD3Q7V7-F1
#
_cell.length_a   1.000
_cell.length_b   1.000
_cell.length_c   1.000
_cell.angle_alpha   90.00
_cell.angle_beta   90.00
_cell.angle_gamma   90.00
#
_symmetry.space_group_name_H-M   'P 1'
#
loop_
_entity.id
_entity.type
_entity.pdbx_description
1 polymer ?
#
loop_
_entity_poly.entity_id
_entity_poly.type
_entity_poly.pdbx_seq_one_letter_code
_entity_poly.pdbx_strand_id
1 'polypeptide(L)'
;MKLSSIILSSSSLLLSSPSKTLAFSNPILTLINKVNPSINTFASSQESSLLNIRLDIGSDSSPGSGRIGIHGLLLELNGDQVANYPHPKLPGTDGPNPQLSSGAKSLSILREGRHIDAFGSNVVRLDHGAWEMIWRCDAPAGALIVGFDAGEIKRNQVSLPEGRVYLTFPLWTSESLRDLRERKAKAEEKAMEAMDRQKEEIRKMQETGNLISKALHFRNACKANEDLDYSGFRMYSAMNLDKDMIPLKGDLHLCSLGTVWTKKDTLFGSGDHVLLGTASVASGKRDELEGKKVFTERELKSVAFDGLRP
;
A
#
# COMPACT_ATOMS: atom_id res chain seq x y z
N MET A 1 -20.62 42.71 54.75
CA MET A 1 -19.45 43.16 53.98
C MET A 1 -19.24 42.20 52.82
N LYS A 2 -19.43 42.66 51.58
CA LYS A 2 -19.34 41.85 50.36
C LYS A 2 -17.88 41.76 49.93
N LEU A 3 -17.34 40.55 49.84
CA LEU A 3 -16.05 40.27 49.22
C LEU A 3 -16.29 39.91 47.75
N SER A 4 -15.91 40.82 46.86
CA SER A 4 -15.97 40.62 45.41
C SER A 4 -14.69 39.93 44.95
N SER A 5 -14.84 38.73 44.39
CA SER A 5 -13.80 37.98 43.71
C SER A 5 -13.51 38.60 42.33
N ILE A 6 -12.29 39.07 42.13
CA ILE A 6 -11.78 39.54 40.82
C ILE A 6 -11.18 38.34 40.10
N ILE A 7 -11.79 37.95 38.97
CA ILE A 7 -11.29 36.96 38.04
C ILE A 7 -10.37 37.68 37.05
N LEU A 8 -9.08 37.36 37.05
CA LEU A 8 -8.12 37.77 36.03
C LEU A 8 -8.16 36.75 34.88
N SER A 9 -8.74 37.15 33.75
CA SER A 9 -8.69 36.37 32.50
C SER A 9 -7.34 36.57 31.81
N SER A 10 -6.57 35.49 31.69
CA SER A 10 -5.33 35.45 30.91
C SER A 10 -5.64 35.37 29.42
N SER A 11 -5.54 36.51 28.72
CA SER A 11 -5.56 36.57 27.27
C SER A 11 -4.20 36.11 26.71
N SER A 12 -4.18 34.97 26.04
CA SER A 12 -3.03 34.46 25.29
C SER A 12 -2.95 35.17 23.95
N LEU A 13 -1.86 35.92 23.73
CA LEU A 13 -1.49 36.51 22.44
C LEU A 13 -1.01 35.41 21.48
N LEU A 14 -1.84 35.09 20.49
CA LEU A 14 -1.47 34.30 19.33
C LEU A 14 -0.64 35.16 18.37
N LEU A 15 0.67 34.90 18.33
CA LEU A 15 1.57 35.41 17.29
C LEU A 15 1.34 34.61 16.00
N SER A 16 0.50 35.14 15.11
CA SER A 16 0.35 34.68 13.74
C SER A 16 1.60 35.03 12.94
N SER A 17 2.37 34.03 12.51
CA SER A 17 3.48 34.19 11.57
C SER A 17 2.94 34.21 10.14
N PRO A 18 3.18 35.27 9.33
CA PRO A 18 2.78 35.26 7.93
C PRO A 18 3.82 34.48 7.11
N SER A 19 3.51 33.21 6.83
CA SER A 19 4.23 32.44 5.80
C SER A 19 3.84 33.00 4.44
N LYS A 20 4.66 33.92 3.91
CA LYS A 20 4.58 34.37 2.53
C LYS A 20 5.06 33.24 1.62
N THR A 21 4.14 32.38 1.20
CA THR A 21 4.34 31.52 0.03
C THR A 21 4.40 32.40 -1.21
N LEU A 22 5.62 32.66 -1.69
CA LEU A 22 5.86 33.13 -3.04
C LEU A 22 5.48 32.01 -4.01
N ALA A 23 4.24 32.06 -4.48
CA ALA A 23 3.79 31.28 -5.62
C ALA A 23 4.51 31.80 -6.87
N PHE A 24 5.65 31.20 -7.21
CA PHE A 24 6.19 31.27 -8.56
C PHE A 24 5.27 30.45 -9.47
N SER A 25 4.26 31.11 -10.03
CA SER A 25 3.49 30.58 -11.15
C SER A 25 4.41 30.54 -12.37
N ASN A 26 5.07 29.41 -12.61
CA ASN A 26 5.79 29.16 -13.86
C ASN A 26 4.77 28.89 -14.98
N PRO A 27 4.66 29.75 -16.01
CA PRO A 27 3.74 29.54 -17.12
C PRO A 27 4.35 28.63 -18.21
N ILE A 28 5.05 27.56 -17.80
CA ILE A 28 5.64 26.53 -18.68
C ILE A 28 5.21 25.15 -18.17
N LEU A 29 3.91 24.97 -17.99
CA LEU A 29 3.27 23.68 -17.67
C LEU A 29 2.32 23.23 -18.80
N THR A 30 2.69 23.53 -20.03
CA THR A 30 2.33 22.68 -21.18
C THR A 30 3.52 21.82 -21.56
N LEU A 31 4.27 21.33 -20.57
CA LEU A 31 5.11 20.16 -20.76
C LEU A 31 4.16 19.03 -21.12
N ILE A 32 4.12 18.75 -22.42
CA ILE A 32 3.38 17.68 -23.05
C ILE A 32 3.52 16.45 -22.15
N ASN A 33 2.43 16.07 -21.48
CA ASN A 33 2.31 14.78 -20.80
C ASN A 33 2.52 13.72 -21.88
N LYS A 34 3.77 13.36 -22.15
CA LYS A 34 4.12 12.33 -23.11
C LYS A 34 3.60 11.04 -22.49
N VAL A 35 2.42 10.65 -22.95
CA VAL A 35 1.83 9.34 -22.71
C VAL A 35 2.93 8.32 -22.95
N ASN A 36 3.18 7.45 -21.97
CA ASN A 36 4.09 6.35 -22.19
C ASN A 36 3.40 5.39 -23.17
N PRO A 37 3.81 5.32 -24.46
CA PRO A 37 3.10 4.52 -25.45
C PRO A 37 3.17 3.02 -25.12
N SER A 38 4.13 2.62 -24.29
CA SER A 38 4.31 1.23 -23.86
C SER A 38 3.28 0.77 -22.81
N ILE A 39 2.51 1.67 -22.17
CA ILE A 39 1.59 1.27 -21.10
C ILE A 39 0.52 0.29 -21.58
N ASN A 40 -0.01 0.51 -22.79
CA ASN A 40 -0.97 -0.40 -23.41
C ASN A 40 -0.32 -1.72 -23.78
N THR A 41 0.96 -1.71 -24.19
CA THR A 41 1.71 -2.93 -24.50
C THR A 41 1.93 -3.75 -23.23
N PHE A 42 2.29 -3.11 -22.12
CA PHE A 42 2.43 -3.76 -20.83
C PHE A 42 1.12 -4.35 -20.33
N ALA A 43 0.02 -3.60 -20.40
CA ALA A 43 -1.29 -4.09 -19.98
C ALA A 43 -1.75 -5.29 -20.83
N SER A 44 -1.62 -5.21 -22.16
CA SER A 44 -1.94 -6.29 -23.09
C SER A 44 -1.09 -7.54 -22.82
N SER A 45 0.20 -7.35 -22.48
CA SER A 45 1.07 -8.48 -22.15
C SER A 45 0.62 -9.24 -20.89
N GLN A 46 -0.19 -8.66 -20.00
CA GLN A 46 -0.69 -9.35 -18.79
C GLN A 46 -1.88 -10.28 -19.04
N GLU A 47 -2.22 -10.55 -20.30
CA GLU A 47 -3.29 -11.50 -20.65
C GLU A 47 -3.11 -12.84 -19.91
N SER A 48 -4.19 -13.29 -19.25
CA SER A 48 -4.26 -14.51 -18.44
C SER A 48 -3.28 -14.56 -17.24
N SER A 49 -2.80 -13.42 -16.76
CA SER A 49 -1.98 -13.37 -15.55
C SER A 49 -2.85 -13.60 -14.31
N LEU A 50 -2.44 -14.55 -13.46
CA LEU A 50 -3.16 -14.91 -12.24
C LEU A 50 -2.57 -14.25 -11.01
N LEU A 51 -3.42 -13.61 -10.21
CA LEU A 51 -3.06 -12.96 -8.96
C LEU A 51 -3.83 -13.58 -7.79
N ASN A 52 -3.12 -14.13 -6.82
CA ASN A 52 -3.70 -14.58 -5.55
C ASN A 52 -3.55 -13.45 -4.52
N ILE A 53 -4.67 -12.85 -4.14
CA ILE A 53 -4.74 -11.68 -3.29
C ILE A 53 -5.28 -12.07 -1.90
N ARG A 54 -4.64 -11.48 -0.89
CA ARG A 54 -5.10 -11.43 0.49
C ARG A 54 -5.27 -9.97 0.89
N LEU A 55 -6.38 -9.66 1.54
CA LEU A 55 -6.67 -8.35 2.08
C LEU A 55 -6.60 -8.41 3.61
N ASP A 56 -6.03 -7.38 4.24
CA ASP A 56 -6.06 -7.18 5.68
C ASP A 56 -6.67 -5.80 5.96
N ILE A 57 -7.95 -5.79 6.35
CA ILE A 57 -8.74 -4.58 6.57
C ILE A 57 -8.79 -4.29 8.06
N GLY A 58 -8.52 -3.03 8.43
CA GLY A 58 -8.42 -2.58 9.82
C GLY A 58 -7.22 -1.65 9.99
N SER A 59 -7.26 -0.85 11.05
CA SER A 59 -6.14 0.06 11.37
C SER A 59 -5.13 -0.62 12.28
N ASP A 60 -3.85 -0.51 11.95
CA ASP A 60 -2.74 -0.93 12.81
C ASP A 60 -2.46 0.06 13.96
N SER A 61 -3.14 1.20 13.96
CA SER A 61 -2.79 2.34 14.82
C SER A 61 -3.18 2.17 16.29
N SER A 62 -3.95 1.16 16.66
CA SER A 62 -4.46 1.05 18.04
C SER A 62 -4.49 -0.39 18.54
N PRO A 63 -3.83 -0.71 19.67
CA PRO A 63 -3.94 -2.03 20.27
C PRO A 63 -5.41 -2.32 20.61
N GLY A 64 -5.96 -3.38 20.02
CA GLY A 64 -7.37 -3.77 20.19
C GLY A 64 -8.30 -3.33 19.05
N SER A 65 -7.82 -2.64 18.02
CA SER A 65 -8.58 -2.49 16.78
C SER A 65 -8.83 -3.88 16.17
N GLY A 66 -10.07 -4.16 15.76
CA GLY A 66 -10.37 -5.39 15.04
C GLY A 66 -9.57 -5.46 13.73
N ARG A 67 -9.48 -6.66 13.15
CA ARG A 67 -8.96 -6.87 11.79
C ARG A 67 -9.82 -7.87 11.04
N ILE A 68 -9.95 -7.69 9.74
CA ILE A 68 -10.64 -8.59 8.82
C ILE A 68 -9.65 -9.03 7.75
N GLY A 69 -9.12 -10.24 7.94
CA GLY A 69 -8.37 -10.94 6.90
C GLY A 69 -9.33 -11.57 5.89
N ILE A 70 -9.24 -11.16 4.63
CA ILE A 70 -9.92 -11.79 3.50
C ILE A 70 -8.87 -12.54 2.69
N HIS A 71 -9.04 -13.86 2.57
CA HIS A 71 -8.05 -14.75 1.96
C HIS A 71 -8.62 -15.48 0.76
N GLY A 72 -7.73 -15.85 -0.17
CA GLY A 72 -8.06 -16.74 -1.28
C GLY A 72 -8.75 -16.06 -2.45
N LEU A 73 -8.72 -14.73 -2.54
CA LEU A 73 -9.22 -14.03 -3.72
C LEU A 73 -8.27 -14.33 -4.90
N LEU A 74 -8.74 -15.05 -5.91
CA LEU A 74 -7.95 -15.38 -7.10
C LEU A 74 -8.52 -14.67 -8.31
N LEU A 75 -7.69 -13.85 -8.94
CA LEU A 75 -8.06 -13.00 -10.06
C LEU A 75 -7.27 -13.39 -11.31
N GLU A 76 -7.91 -13.23 -12.46
CA GLU A 76 -7.26 -13.30 -13.77
C GLU A 76 -7.38 -11.93 -14.46
N LEU A 77 -6.24 -11.39 -14.89
CA LEU A 77 -6.14 -10.16 -15.65
C LEU A 77 -6.38 -10.45 -17.14
N ASN A 78 -7.38 -9.80 -17.74
CA ASN A 78 -7.59 -9.83 -19.19
C ASN A 78 -6.97 -8.53 -19.78
N GLY A 79 -5.83 -8.65 -20.45
CA GLY A 79 -5.02 -7.53 -20.96
C GLY A 79 -5.63 -6.84 -22.18
N ASP A 80 -6.17 -7.61 -23.12
CA ASP A 80 -6.69 -7.07 -24.38
C ASP A 80 -8.16 -6.65 -24.29
N GLN A 81 -8.90 -7.24 -23.36
CA GLN A 81 -10.34 -7.05 -23.25
C GLN A 81 -10.69 -5.84 -22.38
N VAL A 82 -11.26 -4.81 -23.01
CA VAL A 82 -11.81 -3.62 -22.34
C VAL A 82 -13.03 -4.01 -21.48
N ALA A 83 -13.15 -3.40 -20.30
CA ALA A 83 -14.30 -3.61 -19.41
C ALA A 83 -15.57 -2.96 -19.98
N ASN A 84 -16.33 -3.71 -20.79
CA ASN A 84 -17.55 -3.23 -21.44
C ASN A 84 -18.83 -3.43 -20.60
N TYR A 85 -18.71 -3.53 -19.27
CA TYR A 85 -19.80 -3.73 -18.32
C TYR A 85 -19.79 -2.61 -17.26
N PRO A 86 -20.89 -2.40 -16.51
CA PRO A 86 -20.87 -1.47 -15.38
C PRO A 86 -19.77 -1.87 -14.40
N HIS A 87 -18.82 -0.97 -14.14
CA HIS A 87 -17.71 -1.21 -13.23
C HIS A 87 -17.42 0.04 -12.38
N PRO A 88 -16.70 -0.08 -11.26
CA PRO A 88 -16.25 1.05 -10.47
C PRO A 88 -15.45 2.02 -11.34
N LYS A 89 -15.67 3.33 -11.15
CA LYS A 89 -14.85 4.35 -11.81
C LYS A 89 -13.40 4.21 -11.37
N LEU A 90 -12.48 4.04 -12.32
CA LEU A 90 -11.07 3.83 -12.03
C LEU A 90 -10.32 5.18 -12.00
N PRO A 91 -9.42 5.40 -11.03
CA PRO A 91 -8.83 6.72 -10.78
C PRO A 91 -7.92 7.25 -11.89
N GLY A 92 -7.44 6.40 -12.80
CA GLY A 92 -6.67 6.78 -13.98
C GLY A 92 -7.61 7.15 -15.13
N THR A 93 -8.35 6.17 -15.63
CA THR A 93 -9.25 6.31 -16.79
C THR A 93 -10.35 7.35 -16.58
N ASP A 94 -10.97 7.39 -15.39
CA ASP A 94 -11.99 8.37 -15.02
C ASP A 94 -11.41 9.56 -14.24
N GLY A 95 -10.09 9.64 -14.18
CA GLY A 95 -9.34 10.63 -13.42
C GLY A 95 -9.01 11.91 -14.20
N PRO A 96 -8.21 12.80 -13.59
CA PRO A 96 -7.75 14.03 -14.23
C PRO A 96 -6.72 13.79 -15.35
N ASN A 97 -6.07 12.62 -15.38
CA ASN A 97 -5.01 12.29 -16.34
C ASN A 97 -5.24 10.93 -17.01
N PRO A 98 -6.34 10.76 -17.79
CA PRO A 98 -6.68 9.48 -18.43
C PRO A 98 -5.60 8.99 -19.41
N GLN A 99 -4.85 9.91 -20.00
CA GLN A 99 -3.77 9.61 -20.94
C GLN A 99 -2.59 8.85 -20.30
N LEU A 100 -2.53 8.78 -18.98
CA LEU A 100 -1.52 8.05 -18.22
C LEU A 100 -1.97 6.66 -17.79
N SER A 101 -3.21 6.29 -18.12
CA SER A 101 -3.79 4.99 -17.84
C SER A 101 -3.76 4.08 -19.06
N SER A 102 -3.71 2.77 -18.83
CA SER A 102 -3.97 1.74 -19.85
C SER A 102 -5.43 1.65 -20.30
N GLY A 103 -6.33 2.43 -19.68
CA GLY A 103 -7.77 2.25 -19.79
C GLY A 103 -8.29 1.15 -18.86
N ALA A 104 -9.60 1.13 -18.63
CA ALA A 104 -10.27 0.10 -17.85
C ALA A 104 -10.30 -1.24 -18.59
N LYS A 105 -9.66 -2.24 -17.99
CA LYS A 105 -9.55 -3.61 -18.49
C LYS A 105 -10.42 -4.55 -17.68
N SER A 106 -10.94 -5.57 -18.34
CA SER A 106 -11.78 -6.57 -17.70
C SER A 106 -10.99 -7.49 -16.78
N LEU A 107 -11.65 -7.95 -15.73
CA LEU A 107 -11.07 -8.80 -14.69
C LEU A 107 -12.00 -9.98 -14.46
N SER A 108 -11.44 -11.19 -14.40
CA SER A 108 -12.21 -12.39 -14.05
C SER A 108 -11.91 -12.78 -12.59
N ILE A 109 -12.95 -12.91 -11.77
CA ILE A 109 -12.82 -13.41 -10.40
C ILE A 109 -12.99 -14.92 -10.44
N LEU A 110 -11.89 -15.66 -10.37
CA LEU A 110 -11.91 -17.12 -10.46
C LEU A 110 -12.26 -17.78 -9.12
N ARG A 111 -11.89 -17.13 -8.01
CA ARG A 111 -12.21 -17.59 -6.65
C ARG A 111 -12.51 -16.39 -5.76
N GLU A 112 -13.69 -16.38 -5.15
CA GLU A 112 -14.08 -15.35 -4.19
C GLU A 112 -13.25 -15.44 -2.90
N GLY A 113 -12.96 -14.27 -2.32
CA GLY A 113 -12.28 -14.17 -1.04
C GLY A 113 -13.15 -14.70 0.10
N ARG A 114 -12.51 -15.17 1.18
CA ARG A 114 -13.21 -15.63 2.38
C ARG A 114 -12.62 -15.00 3.62
N HIS A 115 -13.48 -14.64 4.56
CA HIS A 115 -13.06 -14.28 5.92
C HIS A 115 -13.61 -15.30 6.92
N ILE A 116 -12.98 -15.39 8.09
CA ILE A 116 -13.41 -16.26 9.18
C ILE A 116 -14.01 -15.37 10.27
N ASP A 117 -15.24 -15.65 10.71
CA ASP A 117 -15.86 -14.99 11.86
C ASP A 117 -16.12 -15.99 13.00
N ALA A 118 -16.96 -15.62 13.97
CA ALA A 118 -17.33 -16.52 15.06
C ALA A 118 -18.27 -17.67 14.62
N PHE A 119 -18.93 -17.54 13.46
CA PHE A 119 -19.91 -18.49 12.93
C PHE A 119 -19.31 -19.41 11.85
N GLY A 120 -18.13 -19.09 11.32
CA GLY A 120 -17.39 -19.94 10.40
C GLY A 120 -16.70 -19.15 9.30
N SER A 121 -16.61 -19.76 8.12
CA SER A 121 -16.03 -19.11 6.94
C SER A 121 -17.14 -18.49 6.09
N ASN A 122 -17.09 -17.18 5.95
CA ASN A 122 -17.99 -16.41 5.11
C ASN A 122 -17.31 -16.02 3.81
N VAL A 123 -18.06 -16.09 2.73
CA VAL A 123 -17.60 -15.70 1.40
C VAL A 123 -17.82 -14.19 1.22
N VAL A 124 -16.81 -13.53 0.66
CA VAL A 124 -16.81 -12.11 0.34
C VAL A 124 -17.05 -11.95 -1.14
N ARG A 125 -18.25 -11.48 -1.48
CA ARG A 125 -18.62 -11.16 -2.87
C ARG A 125 -18.04 -9.81 -3.26
N LEU A 126 -17.27 -9.82 -4.34
CA LEU A 126 -16.74 -8.64 -5.00
C LEU A 126 -17.27 -8.70 -6.42
N ASP A 127 -18.06 -7.71 -6.81
CA ASP A 127 -18.72 -7.67 -8.10
C ASP A 127 -18.05 -6.63 -9.02
N HIS A 128 -18.32 -6.74 -10.31
CA HIS A 128 -17.91 -5.76 -11.33
C HIS A 128 -16.42 -5.41 -11.33
N GLY A 129 -15.56 -6.40 -11.05
CA GLY A 129 -14.11 -6.19 -10.99
C GLY A 129 -13.56 -5.58 -12.28
N ALA A 130 -12.73 -4.56 -12.19
CA ALA A 130 -12.01 -3.97 -13.32
C ALA A 130 -10.59 -3.57 -12.88
N TRP A 131 -9.65 -3.46 -13.82
CA TRP A 131 -8.29 -3.07 -13.48
C TRP A 131 -7.70 -2.10 -14.50
N GLU A 132 -6.67 -1.37 -14.09
CA GLU A 132 -5.86 -0.53 -14.98
C GLU A 132 -4.42 -0.45 -14.47
N MET A 133 -3.50 -0.15 -15.38
CA MET A 133 -2.16 0.33 -15.03
C MET A 133 -2.12 1.84 -15.19
N ILE A 134 -1.55 2.53 -14.21
CA ILE A 134 -1.31 3.97 -14.27
C ILE A 134 0.18 4.23 -14.18
N TRP A 135 0.71 5.08 -15.05
CA TRP A 135 2.07 5.60 -14.96
C TRP A 135 2.06 7.06 -14.54
N ARG A 136 2.86 7.45 -13.54
CA ARG A 136 2.95 8.88 -13.22
C ARG A 136 3.85 9.58 -14.25
N CYS A 137 3.54 10.83 -14.59
CA CYS A 137 4.43 11.65 -15.42
C CYS A 137 5.82 11.68 -14.79
N ASP A 138 6.84 11.40 -15.61
CA ASP A 138 8.25 11.44 -15.23
C ASP A 138 8.64 10.52 -14.06
N ALA A 139 7.80 9.55 -13.71
CA ALA A 139 8.09 8.60 -12.65
C ALA A 139 8.66 7.29 -13.21
N PRO A 140 9.66 6.71 -12.53
CA PRO A 140 10.20 5.38 -12.86
C PRO A 140 9.26 4.23 -12.43
N ALA A 141 8.15 4.56 -11.77
CA ALA A 141 7.20 3.61 -11.20
C ALA A 141 5.79 3.87 -11.71
N GLY A 142 5.05 2.78 -11.90
CA GLY A 142 3.61 2.78 -12.12
C GLY A 142 2.85 2.22 -10.94
N ALA A 143 1.56 2.02 -11.13
CA ALA A 143 0.69 1.31 -10.20
C ALA A 143 -0.28 0.42 -10.97
N LEU A 144 -0.47 -0.81 -10.49
CA LEU A 144 -1.59 -1.67 -10.85
C LEU A 144 -2.74 -1.35 -9.91
N ILE A 145 -3.88 -0.95 -10.45
CA ILE A 145 -5.09 -0.66 -9.69
C ILE A 145 -6.16 -1.65 -10.08
N VAL A 146 -6.79 -2.25 -9.07
CA VAL A 146 -7.92 -3.17 -9.25
C VAL A 146 -9.09 -2.63 -8.44
N GLY A 147 -10.23 -2.37 -9.09
CA GLY A 147 -11.45 -1.87 -8.47
C GLY A 147 -12.54 -2.93 -8.44
N PHE A 148 -13.34 -2.94 -7.39
CA PHE A 148 -14.52 -3.80 -7.20
C PHE A 148 -15.69 -3.01 -6.60
N ASP A 149 -16.91 -3.46 -6.85
CA ASP A 149 -18.05 -3.14 -6.01
C ASP A 149 -18.17 -4.21 -4.92
N ALA A 150 -18.19 -3.80 -3.66
CA ALA A 150 -18.28 -4.68 -2.52
C ALA A 150 -19.58 -4.42 -1.74
N GLY A 151 -20.22 -5.49 -1.26
CA GLY A 151 -21.26 -5.39 -0.24
C GLY A 151 -20.66 -4.99 1.12
N GLU A 152 -21.51 -4.54 2.05
CA GLU A 152 -21.05 -4.27 3.42
C GLU A 152 -20.61 -5.57 4.12
N ILE A 153 -19.42 -5.55 4.72
CA ILE A 153 -18.90 -6.68 5.50
C ILE A 153 -18.54 -6.18 6.88
N LYS A 154 -19.14 -6.75 7.92
CA LYS A 154 -18.89 -6.37 9.31
C LYS A 154 -18.31 -7.55 10.08
N ARG A 155 -17.23 -7.29 10.82
CA ARG A 155 -16.70 -8.22 11.81
C ARG A 155 -16.19 -7.42 13.01
N ASN A 156 -16.81 -7.66 14.16
CA ASN A 156 -16.53 -6.92 15.39
C ASN A 156 -16.67 -5.39 15.16
N GLN A 157 -15.61 -4.63 15.43
CA GLN A 157 -15.57 -3.18 15.27
C GLN A 157 -15.03 -2.71 13.91
N VAL A 158 -14.72 -3.64 13.00
CA VAL A 158 -14.25 -3.30 11.65
C VAL A 158 -15.35 -3.58 10.64
N SER A 159 -15.48 -2.66 9.69
CA SER A 159 -16.35 -2.83 8.54
C SER A 159 -15.61 -2.52 7.25
N LEU A 160 -15.79 -3.38 6.25
CA LEU A 160 -15.60 -3.00 4.86
C LEU A 160 -16.89 -2.28 4.42
N PRO A 161 -16.83 -0.98 4.08
CA PRO A 161 -18.01 -0.25 3.67
C PRO A 161 -18.56 -0.81 2.35
N GLU A 162 -19.88 -0.75 2.20
CA GLU A 162 -20.52 -1.02 0.91
C GLU A 162 -20.07 0.03 -0.12
N GLY A 163 -19.90 -0.41 -1.37
CA GLY A 163 -19.55 0.43 -2.51
C GLY A 163 -18.19 0.09 -3.09
N ARG A 164 -17.49 1.11 -3.61
CA ARG A 164 -16.28 0.92 -4.41
C ARG A 164 -15.06 0.66 -3.52
N VAL A 165 -14.38 -0.45 -3.76
CA VAL A 165 -13.13 -0.80 -3.10
C VAL A 165 -12.03 -0.92 -4.14
N TYR A 166 -10.87 -0.32 -3.85
CA TYR A 166 -9.72 -0.30 -4.73
C TYR A 166 -8.52 -0.93 -4.06
N LEU A 167 -7.82 -1.75 -4.83
CA LEU A 167 -6.52 -2.31 -4.51
C LEU A 167 -5.48 -1.56 -5.34
N THR A 168 -4.35 -1.21 -4.74
CA THR A 168 -3.25 -0.56 -5.46
C THR A 168 -1.93 -1.21 -5.11
N PHE A 169 -1.22 -1.65 -6.14
CA PHE A 169 0.08 -2.29 -6.04
C PHE A 169 1.10 -1.50 -6.87
N PRO A 170 2.23 -1.07 -6.28
CA PRO A 170 3.31 -0.44 -7.03
C PRO A 170 3.89 -1.36 -8.12
N LEU A 171 4.19 -0.78 -9.29
CA LEU A 171 4.81 -1.43 -10.43
C LEU A 171 6.15 -0.78 -10.76
N TRP A 172 7.11 -1.61 -11.16
CA TRP A 172 8.43 -1.19 -11.61
C TRP A 172 8.81 -1.88 -12.91
N THR A 173 9.57 -1.19 -13.75
CA THR A 173 10.30 -1.85 -14.85
C THR A 173 11.58 -2.46 -14.30
N SER A 174 12.13 -3.45 -15.00
CA SER A 174 13.44 -4.04 -14.63
C SER A 174 14.54 -2.99 -14.52
N GLU A 175 14.56 -2.02 -15.44
CA GLU A 175 15.53 -0.92 -15.45
C GLU A 175 15.34 -0.01 -14.23
N SER A 176 14.11 0.47 -14.00
CA SER A 176 13.84 1.35 -12.86
C SER A 176 14.07 0.68 -11.51
N LEU A 177 13.78 -0.63 -11.40
CA LEU A 177 14.04 -1.40 -10.19
C LEU A 177 15.54 -1.54 -9.93
N ARG A 178 16.35 -1.77 -10.97
CA ARG A 178 17.82 -1.82 -10.85
C ARG A 178 18.38 -0.48 -10.36
N ASP A 179 17.97 0.61 -10.99
CA ASP A 179 18.41 1.95 -10.62
C ASP A 179 18.01 2.30 -9.19
N LEU A 180 16.80 1.91 -8.77
CA LEU A 180 16.33 2.12 -7.41
C LEU A 180 17.12 1.30 -6.38
N ARG A 181 17.44 0.03 -6.69
CA ARG A 181 18.30 -0.81 -5.84
C ARG A 181 19.69 -0.22 -5.69
N GLU A 182 20.28 0.30 -6.76
CA GLU A 182 21.58 0.97 -6.71
C GLU A 182 21.53 2.23 -5.82
N ARG A 183 20.48 3.05 -5.96
CA ARG A 183 20.28 4.23 -5.10
C ARG A 183 20.08 3.85 -3.63
N LYS A 184 19.29 2.80 -3.36
CA LYS A 184 19.10 2.25 -2.02
C LYS A 184 20.43 1.78 -1.42
N ALA A 185 21.21 0.99 -2.15
CA ALA A 185 22.51 0.50 -1.70
C ALA A 185 23.47 1.66 -1.36
N LYS A 186 23.54 2.70 -2.22
CA LYS A 186 24.36 3.91 -1.96
C LYS A 186 23.87 4.70 -0.74
N ALA A 187 22.56 4.77 -0.52
CA ALA A 187 21.99 5.44 0.65
C ALA A 187 22.27 4.65 1.94
N GLU A 188 22.19 3.33 1.89
CA GLU A 188 22.51 2.42 3.00
C GLU A 188 23.99 2.48 3.39
N GLU A 189 24.89 2.48 2.40
CA GLU A 189 26.33 2.65 2.62
C GLU A 189 26.63 3.97 3.34
N LYS A 190 26.11 5.10 2.81
CA LYS A 190 26.28 6.42 3.45
C LYS A 190 25.71 6.49 4.86
N ALA A 191 24.56 5.84 5.09
CA ALA A 191 23.95 5.78 6.41
C ALA A 191 24.81 4.96 7.39
N MET A 192 25.38 3.83 6.94
CA MET A 192 26.27 3.01 7.74
C MET A 192 27.54 3.78 8.14
N GLU A 193 28.18 4.45 7.17
CA GLU A 193 29.34 5.32 7.44
C GLU A 193 29.02 6.44 8.42
N ALA A 194 27.84 7.07 8.30
CA ALA A 194 27.39 8.11 9.22
C ALA A 194 27.13 7.57 10.63
N MET A 195 26.49 6.40 10.75
CA MET A 195 26.27 5.72 12.04
C MET A 195 27.58 5.32 12.72
N ASP A 196 28.55 4.80 11.97
CA ASP A 196 29.84 4.39 12.53
C ASP A 196 30.66 5.61 12.97
N ARG A 197 30.67 6.70 12.18
CA ARG A 197 31.25 7.98 12.60
C ARG A 197 30.60 8.53 13.85
N GLN A 198 29.27 8.46 13.95
CA GLN A 198 28.53 8.92 15.14
C GLN A 198 28.94 8.11 16.37
N LYS A 199 28.95 6.78 16.28
CA LYS A 199 29.36 5.90 17.39
C LYS A 199 30.79 6.17 17.84
N GLU A 200 31.71 6.35 16.90
CA GLU A 200 33.12 6.61 17.20
C GLU A 200 33.32 7.96 17.89
N GLU A 201 32.66 9.02 17.44
CA GLU A 201 32.75 10.33 18.10
C GLU A 201 32.09 10.33 19.49
N ILE A 202 30.99 9.59 19.67
CA ILE A 202 30.38 9.38 21.00
C ILE A 202 31.37 8.64 21.93
N ARG A 203 32.07 7.62 21.43
CA ARG A 203 33.09 6.89 22.19
C ARG A 203 34.24 7.81 22.61
N LYS A 204 34.81 8.58 21.68
CA LYS A 204 35.88 9.57 21.97
C LYS A 204 35.43 10.63 22.99
N MET A 205 34.18 11.09 22.90
CA MET A 205 33.59 12.02 23.87
C MET A 205 33.54 11.42 25.29
N GLN A 206 33.26 10.13 25.43
CA GLN A 206 33.23 9.45 26.73
C GLN A 206 34.63 9.24 27.32
N GLU A 207 35.61 8.89 26.48
CA GLU A 207 36.99 8.60 26.89
C GLU A 207 37.81 9.86 27.23
N THR A 208 37.53 10.98 26.56
CA THR A 208 38.35 12.19 26.72
C THR A 208 38.00 12.96 27.99
N GLY A 209 38.99 13.29 28.83
CA GLY A 209 38.77 14.10 30.05
C GLY A 209 38.59 15.61 29.81
N ASN A 210 39.10 16.14 28.69
CA ASN A 210 39.07 17.58 28.37
C ASN A 210 37.68 18.03 27.88
N LEU A 211 37.10 19.05 28.54
CA LEU A 211 35.76 19.56 28.21
C LEU A 211 35.62 20.14 26.80
N ILE A 212 36.65 20.83 26.28
CA ILE A 212 36.64 21.40 24.93
C ILE A 212 36.65 20.29 23.89
N SER A 213 37.49 19.26 24.08
CA SER A 213 37.53 18.10 23.21
C SER A 213 36.21 17.31 23.26
N LYS A 214 35.58 17.16 24.44
CA LYS A 214 34.22 16.58 24.54
C LYS A 214 33.21 17.35 23.70
N ALA A 215 33.19 18.67 23.79
CA ALA A 215 32.27 19.50 23.02
C ALA A 215 32.51 19.37 21.51
N LEU A 216 33.77 19.25 21.07
CA LEU A 216 34.12 18.99 19.68
C LEU A 216 33.59 17.63 19.21
N HIS A 217 33.84 16.55 19.96
CA HIS A 217 33.35 15.21 19.64
C HIS A 217 31.83 15.14 19.63
N PHE A 218 31.15 15.82 20.56
CA PHE A 218 29.70 15.93 20.55
C PHE A 218 29.18 16.62 19.28
N ARG A 219 29.79 17.75 18.89
CA ARG A 219 29.43 18.44 17.64
C ARG A 219 29.62 17.55 16.41
N ASN A 220 30.71 16.79 16.35
CA ASN A 220 30.96 15.86 15.25
C ASN A 220 29.93 14.72 15.22
N ALA A 221 29.53 14.20 16.38
CA ALA A 221 28.47 13.20 16.49
C ALA A 221 27.12 13.74 16.00
N CYS A 222 26.76 14.99 16.34
CA CYS A 222 25.57 15.65 15.82
C CYS A 222 25.62 15.81 14.29
N LYS A 223 26.77 16.25 13.75
CA LYS A 223 26.96 16.35 12.30
C LYS A 223 26.81 15.00 11.60
N ALA A 224 27.36 13.93 12.17
CA ALA A 224 27.19 12.58 11.63
C ALA A 224 25.71 12.13 11.67
N ASN A 225 24.96 12.53 12.70
CA ASN A 225 23.52 12.29 12.75
C ASN A 225 22.74 13.07 11.67
N GLU A 226 23.11 14.32 11.40
CA GLU A 226 22.55 15.10 10.29
C GLU A 226 22.85 14.43 8.93
N ASP A 227 24.10 13.99 8.71
CA ASP A 227 24.49 13.26 7.50
C ASP A 227 23.62 11.99 7.32
N LEU A 228 23.31 11.28 8.42
CA LEU A 228 22.42 10.13 8.41
C LEU A 228 20.99 10.53 7.99
N ASP A 229 20.44 11.60 8.53
CA ASP A 229 19.10 12.07 8.17
C ASP A 229 19.02 12.54 6.70
N TYR A 230 20.10 13.13 6.17
CA TYR A 230 20.21 13.56 4.77
C TYR A 230 20.55 12.43 3.78
N SER A 231 20.97 11.25 4.25
CA SER A 231 21.28 10.11 3.38
C SER A 231 20.08 9.60 2.57
N GLY A 232 18.85 9.92 3.01
CA GLY A 232 17.62 9.35 2.45
C GLY A 232 17.36 7.90 2.86
N PHE A 233 18.21 7.31 3.71
CA PHE A 233 18.10 5.91 4.14
C PHE A 233 16.73 5.57 4.72
N ARG A 234 16.14 6.43 5.56
CA ARG A 234 14.81 6.17 6.15
C ARG A 234 13.73 5.98 5.07
N MET A 235 13.76 6.76 3.99
CA MET A 235 12.80 6.63 2.89
C MET A 235 12.95 5.30 2.16
N TYR A 236 14.18 4.84 1.93
CA TYR A 236 14.46 3.58 1.25
C TYR A 236 14.30 2.35 2.14
N SER A 237 14.51 2.48 3.46
CA SER A 237 14.37 1.39 4.42
C SER A 237 12.94 0.85 4.50
N ALA A 238 11.95 1.70 4.24
CA ALA A 238 10.55 1.31 4.15
C ALA A 238 10.21 0.57 2.85
N MET A 239 11.13 0.52 1.87
CA MET A 239 10.93 -0.14 0.58
C MET A 239 11.59 -1.54 0.57
N ASN A 240 10.76 -2.59 0.56
CA ASN A 240 11.21 -3.98 0.45
C ASN A 240 11.54 -4.38 -0.99
N LEU A 241 12.58 -3.79 -1.59
CA LEU A 241 12.92 -4.02 -2.99
C LEU A 241 13.46 -5.42 -3.32
N ASP A 242 13.90 -6.16 -2.31
CA ASP A 242 14.67 -7.39 -2.51
C ASP A 242 13.87 -8.68 -2.28
N LYS A 243 12.78 -8.63 -1.51
CA LYS A 243 12.07 -9.83 -1.04
C LYS A 243 10.62 -9.94 -1.52
N ASP A 244 10.11 -8.89 -2.16
CA ASP A 244 8.67 -8.68 -2.32
C ASP A 244 8.31 -8.23 -3.75
N MET A 245 8.96 -8.80 -4.78
CA MET A 245 8.69 -8.47 -6.18
C MET A 245 8.23 -9.71 -6.94
N ILE A 246 7.08 -9.60 -7.60
CA ILE A 246 6.50 -10.63 -8.46
C ILE A 246 6.82 -10.25 -9.90
N PRO A 247 7.55 -11.10 -10.65
CA PRO A 247 7.77 -10.85 -12.06
C PRO A 247 6.45 -10.96 -12.82
N LEU A 248 6.14 -9.92 -13.58
CA LEU A 248 5.05 -9.86 -14.55
C LEU A 248 5.62 -9.95 -15.97
N LYS A 249 4.74 -10.16 -16.95
CA LYS A 249 5.15 -10.18 -18.36
C LYS A 249 5.63 -8.78 -18.80
N GLY A 250 6.49 -8.72 -19.81
CA GLY A 250 7.02 -7.45 -20.34
C GLY A 250 7.99 -6.73 -19.40
N ASP A 251 8.87 -7.48 -18.71
CA ASP A 251 9.92 -6.94 -17.84
C ASP A 251 9.42 -6.04 -16.70
N LEU A 252 8.17 -6.27 -16.29
CA LEU A 252 7.53 -5.59 -15.16
C LEU A 252 7.68 -6.40 -13.87
N HIS A 253 7.72 -5.67 -12.76
CA HIS A 253 7.83 -6.20 -11.41
C HIS A 253 6.74 -5.56 -10.55
N LEU A 254 5.86 -6.40 -10.00
CA LEU A 254 4.77 -6.00 -9.11
C LEU A 254 5.22 -6.16 -7.66
N CYS A 255 5.03 -5.12 -6.85
CA CYS A 255 5.26 -5.21 -5.41
C CYS A 255 4.22 -6.14 -4.78
N SER A 256 4.68 -7.10 -3.96
CA SER A 256 3.81 -8.05 -3.27
C SER A 256 2.90 -7.38 -2.25
N LEU A 257 3.27 -6.19 -1.77
CA LEU A 257 2.49 -5.38 -0.84
C LEU A 257 1.82 -4.21 -1.56
N GLY A 258 0.56 -4.00 -1.23
CA GLY A 258 -0.29 -2.93 -1.74
C GLY A 258 -1.22 -2.39 -0.66
N THR A 259 -2.10 -1.48 -1.06
CA THR A 259 -3.05 -0.82 -0.18
C THR A 259 -4.48 -1.11 -0.59
N VAL A 260 -5.38 -1.22 0.38
CA VAL A 260 -6.83 -1.25 0.17
C VAL A 260 -7.41 0.10 0.57
N TRP A 261 -8.16 0.73 -0.33
CA TRP A 261 -8.79 2.01 -0.05
C TRP A 261 -10.16 2.11 -0.72
N THR A 262 -10.98 3.04 -0.26
CA THR A 262 -12.27 3.39 -0.87
C THR A 262 -12.31 4.89 -1.14
N LYS A 263 -13.24 5.33 -1.99
CA LYS A 263 -13.50 6.74 -2.22
C LYS A 263 -14.89 7.04 -1.65
N LYS A 264 -14.97 7.94 -0.67
CA LYS A 264 -16.26 8.36 -0.12
C LYS A 264 -17.00 9.16 -1.19
N ASP A 265 -18.19 8.74 -1.61
CA ASP A 265 -18.99 9.54 -2.52
C ASP A 265 -19.42 10.84 -1.80
N THR A 266 -18.80 11.97 -2.17
CA THR A 266 -19.24 13.30 -1.75
C THR A 266 -20.17 13.87 -2.82
N LEU A 267 -21.18 14.63 -2.38
CA LEU A 267 -22.21 15.23 -3.26
C LEU A 267 -21.61 16.11 -4.38
N PHE A 268 -20.36 16.56 -4.22
CA PHE A 268 -19.63 17.43 -5.15
C PHE A 268 -18.48 16.73 -5.90
N GLY A 269 -18.46 15.40 -5.96
CA GLY A 269 -17.66 14.63 -6.94
C GLY A 269 -16.17 14.43 -6.62
N SER A 270 -15.60 15.18 -5.67
CA SER A 270 -14.25 14.94 -5.13
C SER A 270 -14.34 14.23 -3.79
N GLY A 271 -14.60 12.92 -3.84
CA GLY A 271 -14.57 12.08 -2.64
C GLY A 271 -13.16 11.94 -2.07
N ASP A 272 -13.03 12.02 -0.74
CA ASP A 272 -11.76 11.73 -0.07
C ASP A 272 -11.41 10.24 -0.19
N HIS A 273 -10.13 9.96 -0.42
CA HIS A 273 -9.58 8.61 -0.37
C HIS A 273 -9.46 8.19 1.09
N VAL A 274 -10.05 7.05 1.44
CA VAL A 274 -9.99 6.48 2.78
C VAL A 274 -9.22 5.17 2.72
N LEU A 275 -8.07 5.13 3.38
CA LEU A 275 -7.28 3.91 3.54
C LEU A 275 -8.03 2.95 4.48
N LEU A 276 -8.32 1.75 3.98
CA LEU A 276 -9.04 0.71 4.72
C LEU A 276 -8.09 -0.33 5.31
N GLY A 277 -6.94 -0.54 4.68
CA GLY A 277 -5.96 -1.52 5.12
C GLY A 277 -4.90 -1.82 4.06
N THR A 278 -4.34 -3.01 4.13
CA THR A 278 -3.26 -3.47 3.23
C THR A 278 -3.70 -4.67 2.40
N ALA A 279 -3.06 -4.83 1.25
CA ALA A 279 -3.24 -5.99 0.40
C ALA A 279 -1.89 -6.67 0.18
N SER A 280 -1.88 -7.99 0.17
CA SER A 280 -0.73 -8.78 -0.26
C SER A 280 -1.11 -9.59 -1.49
N VAL A 281 -0.25 -9.62 -2.50
CA VAL A 281 -0.43 -10.38 -3.73
C VAL A 281 0.68 -11.42 -3.86
N ALA A 282 0.34 -12.55 -4.46
CA ALA A 282 1.26 -13.59 -4.90
C ALA A 282 0.88 -14.02 -6.32
N SER A 283 1.84 -14.60 -7.06
CA SER A 283 1.54 -15.20 -8.36
C SER A 283 0.62 -16.41 -8.16
N GLY A 284 -0.55 -16.38 -8.82
CA GLY A 284 -1.51 -17.48 -8.77
C GLY A 284 -1.08 -18.65 -9.65
N LYS A 285 -1.45 -19.86 -9.25
CA LYS A 285 -1.27 -21.08 -10.07
C LYS A 285 -2.63 -21.63 -10.47
N ARG A 286 -2.76 -22.10 -11.72
CA ARG A 286 -4.00 -22.75 -12.18
C ARG A 286 -4.37 -23.98 -11.36
N ASP A 287 -3.37 -24.72 -10.87
CA ASP A 287 -3.57 -25.89 -10.00
C ASP A 287 -4.34 -25.55 -8.71
N GLU A 288 -4.31 -24.29 -8.23
CA GLU A 288 -5.09 -23.86 -7.08
C GLU A 288 -6.60 -23.78 -7.34
N LEU A 289 -7.01 -23.80 -8.62
CA LEU A 289 -8.42 -23.88 -9.03
C LEU A 289 -8.95 -25.31 -8.92
N GLU A 290 -8.10 -26.30 -9.21
CA GLU A 290 -8.47 -27.72 -9.21
C GLU A 290 -8.42 -28.31 -7.78
N GLY A 291 -7.55 -27.75 -6.93
CA GLY A 291 -7.18 -28.30 -5.63
C GLY A 291 -8.02 -27.81 -4.44
N LYS A 292 -9.28 -28.24 -4.36
CA LYS A 292 -9.98 -28.71 -3.14
C LYS A 292 -11.43 -29.03 -3.50
N LYS A 293 -11.64 -30.06 -4.33
CA LYS A 293 -12.78 -30.95 -4.06
C LYS A 293 -12.57 -31.44 -2.63
N VAL A 294 -13.21 -30.76 -1.68
CA VAL A 294 -13.20 -31.17 -0.29
C VAL A 294 -13.66 -32.61 -0.32
N PHE A 295 -12.78 -33.54 0.02
CA PHE A 295 -13.14 -34.90 0.40
C PHE A 295 -14.06 -34.74 1.63
N THR A 296 -15.34 -34.49 1.36
CA THR A 296 -16.41 -34.35 2.35
C THR A 296 -17.02 -35.72 2.65
N GLU A 297 -16.33 -36.79 2.26
CA GLU A 297 -16.59 -38.17 2.63
C GLU A 297 -15.34 -38.71 3.35
N ARG A 298 -15.04 -38.16 4.52
CA ARG A 298 -14.88 -39.11 5.61
C ARG A 298 -16.29 -39.53 5.94
N GLU A 299 -16.73 -40.60 5.29
CA GLU A 299 -17.56 -41.58 5.97
C GLU A 299 -16.95 -41.74 7.36
N LEU A 300 -17.52 -41.04 8.33
CA LEU A 300 -17.47 -41.48 9.70
C LEU A 300 -18.19 -42.82 9.64
N LYS A 301 -17.44 -43.88 9.32
CA LYS A 301 -17.83 -45.23 9.68
C LYS A 301 -18.23 -45.10 11.14
N SER A 302 -19.53 -45.27 11.39
CA SER A 302 -20.05 -45.39 12.72
C SER A 302 -19.13 -46.39 13.42
N VAL A 303 -18.34 -45.89 14.38
CA VAL A 303 -17.64 -46.79 15.29
C VAL A 303 -18.78 -47.45 16.05
N ALA A 304 -19.15 -48.65 15.61
CA ALA A 304 -20.10 -49.49 16.29
C ALA A 304 -19.56 -49.65 17.71
N PHE A 305 -20.26 -49.02 18.66
CA PHE A 305 -19.97 -49.14 20.07
C PHE A 305 -20.46 -50.52 20.51
N ASP A 306 -19.63 -51.52 20.23
CA ASP A 306 -19.91 -52.91 20.55
C ASP A 306 -19.48 -53.16 22.00
N GLY A 307 -20.49 -53.38 22.85
CA GLY A 307 -20.37 -54.18 24.06
C GLY A 307 -19.53 -53.62 25.21
N LEU A 308 -20.19 -52.92 26.14
CA LEU A 308 -19.90 -53.12 27.56
C LEU A 308 -21.04 -53.92 28.19
N ARG A 309 -20.83 -55.24 28.26
CA ARG A 309 -21.27 -56.15 29.33
C ARG A 309 -20.00 -56.52 30.10
N PRO A 310 -20.01 -56.76 31.42
CA PRO A 310 -21.02 -57.50 32.17
C PRO A 310 -22.00 -56.66 32.99
#